data_AF-A0A949PUL2-F1
#
_entry.id   AF-A0A949PUL2-F1
#
_cell.length_a   1.000
_cell.length_b   1.000
_cell.length_c   1.000
_cell.angle_alpha   90.00
_cell.angle_beta   90.00
_cell.angle_gamma   90.00
#
_symmetry.space_group_name_H-M   'P 1'
#
loop_
_entity.id
_entity.type
_entity.pdbx_description
1 polymer ?
#
loop_
_entity_poly.entity_id
_entity_poly.type
_entity_poly.pdbx_seq_one_letter_code
_entity_poly.pdbx_strand_id
1 'polypeptide(L)' 'SLAGLPAMSLPVGLGAHQMPVGLQLIGNYLQEGRLLNVAHRFQQVTDFHQAEPKSI' A
#
# COMPACT_ATOMS: atom_id res chain seq x y z
N SER A 1 -15.91 -9.75 0.20
CA SER A 1 -15.04 -10.17 1.32
C SER A 1 -15.92 -10.50 2.51
N LEU A 2 -15.86 -11.74 3.02
CA LEU A 2 -16.84 -12.35 3.94
C LEU A 2 -16.87 -11.73 5.36
N ALA A 3 -16.06 -10.69 5.62
CA ALA A 3 -15.99 -10.05 6.93
C ALA A 3 -16.05 -8.51 6.90
N GLY A 4 -16.34 -7.85 5.77
CA GLY A 4 -16.50 -6.38 5.71
C GLY A 4 -15.32 -5.54 6.21
N LEU A 5 -14.16 -6.14 6.46
CA LEU A 5 -12.98 -5.46 7.00
C LEU A 5 -12.32 -4.61 5.90
N PRO A 6 -11.95 -3.36 6.21
CA PRO A 6 -11.27 -2.50 5.26
C PRO A 6 -9.85 -3.00 5.02
N ALA A 7 -9.50 -3.22 3.76
CA ALA A 7 -8.17 -3.63 3.32
C ALA A 7 -7.67 -2.74 2.19
N MET A 8 -6.36 -2.49 2.16
CA MET A 8 -5.68 -1.68 1.13
C MET A 8 -4.32 -2.29 0.82
N SER A 9 -3.93 -2.22 -0.45
CA SER A 9 -2.58 -2.55 -0.89
C SER A 9 -1.79 -1.27 -1.15
N LEU A 10 -0.54 -1.23 -0.70
CA LEU A 10 0.36 -0.09 -0.84
C LEU A 10 1.70 -0.55 -1.43
N PRO A 11 2.27 0.14 -2.44
CA PRO A 11 3.62 -0.18 -2.90
C PRO A 11 4.65 0.22 -1.84
N VAL A 12 5.55 -0.71 -1.49
CA VAL A 12 6.62 -0.48 -0.50
C VAL A 12 8.03 -0.58 -1.07
N GLY A 13 8.14 -0.74 -2.39
CA GLY A 13 9.39 -0.64 -3.13
C GLY A 13 9.56 -1.74 -4.17
N LEU A 14 10.80 -1.88 -4.65
CA LEU A 14 11.20 -2.90 -5.59
C LEU A 14 12.05 -3.93 -4.87
N GLY A 15 11.66 -5.20 -4.96
CA GLY A 15 12.42 -6.34 -4.45
C GLY A 15 13.50 -6.79 -5.43
N ALA A 16 13.96 -8.03 -5.27
CA ALA A 16 14.91 -8.64 -6.18
C ALA A 16 14.41 -8.59 -7.63
N HIS A 17 15.32 -8.37 -8.58
CA HIS A 17 15.01 -8.28 -10.01
C HIS A 17 14.07 -7.12 -10.41
N GLN A 18 14.03 -6.01 -9.66
CA GLN A 18 13.14 -4.87 -9.90
C GLN A 18 11.64 -5.24 -9.83
N MET A 19 11.28 -6.34 -9.15
CA MET A 19 9.89 -6.72 -9.00
C MET A 19 9.17 -5.83 -7.98
N PRO A 20 8.01 -5.23 -8.31
CA PRO A 20 7.23 -4.45 -7.36
C PRO A 20 6.81 -5.28 -6.15
N VAL A 21 7.06 -4.77 -4.95
CA VAL A 21 6.62 -5.37 -3.69
C VAL A 21 5.52 -4.50 -3.10
N GLY A 22 4.39 -5.13 -2.80
CA GLY A 22 3.24 -4.50 -2.13
C GLY A 22 3.13 -4.94 -0.67
N LEU A 23 2.66 -4.03 0.17
CA LEU A 23 2.25 -4.29 1.54
C LEU A 23 0.71 -4.23 1.62
N GLN A 24 0.10 -5.27 2.17
CA GLN A 24 -1.33 -5.28 2.42
C GLN A 24 -1.61 -4.84 3.86
N LEU A 25 -2.33 -3.74 4.00
CA LEU A 25 -2.85 -3.25 5.28
C LEU A 25 -4.27 -3.75 5.45
N ILE A 26 -4.55 -4.38 6.58
CA ILE A 26 -5.89 -4.83 6.97
C ILE A 26 -6.25 -4.11 8.27
N GLY A 27 -7.30 -3.30 8.20
CA GLY A 27 -7.82 -2.54 9.32
C GLY A 27 -8.95 -3.28 10.02
N ASN A 28 -9.22 -2.90 11.26
CA ASN A 28 -10.41 -3.38 11.96
C ASN A 28 -11.68 -2.69 11.39
N TYR A 29 -12.87 -3.20 11.73
CA TYR A 29 -14.15 -2.68 11.25
C TYR A 29 -14.27 -1.16 11.42
N LEU A 30 -14.76 -0.46 10.38
CA LEU A 30 -15.01 1.00 10.37
C LEU A 30 -13.75 1.86 10.62
N GLN A 31 -12.55 1.34 10.35
CA GLN A 31 -11.28 2.09 10.50
C GLN A 31 -10.64 2.50 9.17
N GLU A 32 -11.44 2.68 8.11
CA GLU A 32 -10.99 3.12 6.78
C GLU A 32 -10.17 4.41 6.85
N GLY A 33 -10.63 5.39 7.64
CA GLY A 33 -9.93 6.67 7.81
C GLY A 33 -8.54 6.52 8.44
N ARG A 34 -8.37 5.57 9.37
CA ARG A 34 -7.05 5.26 9.94
C ARG A 34 -6.17 4.57 8.92
N LEU A 35 -6.72 3.63 8.16
CA LEU A 35 -6.00 2.90 7.10
C LEU A 35 -5.47 3.87 6.03
N LEU A 36 -6.33 4.80 5.59
CA LEU A 36 -5.98 5.88 4.66
C LEU A 36 -4.93 6.83 5.23
N ASN A 37 -5.04 7.21 6.51
CA ASN A 37 -4.03 8.07 7.15
C ASN A 37 -2.67 7.38 7.22
N VAL A 38 -2.61 6.09 7.57
CA VAL A 38 -1.36 5.32 7.58
C VAL A 38 -0.75 5.26 6.18
N ALA A 39 -1.55 4.92 5.17
CA ALA A 39 -1.11 4.90 3.77
C ALA A 39 -0.60 6.28 3.30
N HIS A 40 -1.32 7.34 3.63
CA HIS A 40 -0.94 8.71 3.26
C HIS A 40 0.36 9.15 3.93
N ARG A 41 0.54 8.85 5.22
CA ARG A 41 1.80 9.16 5.94
C ARG A 41 2.96 8.36 5.37
N PHE A 42 2.75 7.11 5.01
CA PHE A 42 3.77 6.30 4.35
C PHE A 42 4.17 6.90 2.99
N GLN A 43 3.21 7.34 2.17
CA GLN A 43 3.48 7.99 0.89
C GLN A 43 4.15 9.36 1.04
N GLN A 44 3.93 10.09 2.15
CA GLN A 44 4.63 11.36 2.41
C GLN A 44 6.13 11.19 2.72
N VAL A 45 6.54 10.01 3.20
CA VAL A 45 7.94 9.74 3.57
C VAL A 45 8.62 8.74 2.63
N THR A 46 7.88 8.23 1.63
CA THR A 46 8.40 7.29 0.63
C THR A 46 7.85 7.60 -0.75
N ASP A 47 8.73 7.54 -1.76
CA ASP A 47 8.35 7.77 -3.16
C ASP A 47 8.03 6.46 -3.91
N PHE A 48 7.82 5.35 -3.19
CA PHE A 48 7.49 4.05 -3.80
C PHE A 48 6.19 4.07 -4.61
N HIS A 49 5.28 5.00 -4.29
CA HIS A 49 4.06 5.24 -5.03
C HIS A 49 4.29 5.95 -6.38
N GLN A 50 5.47 6.54 -6.59
CA GLN A 50 5.89 7.18 -7.84
C GLN A 50 6.77 6.26 -8.70
N ALA A 51 7.10 5.06 -8.21
CA ALA A 51 7.87 4.09 -8.96
C ALA A 51 7.03 3.56 -10.12
N GLU A 52 7.28 4.08 -11.33
CA GLU A 52 6.67 3.57 -12.55
C GLU A 52 7.40 2.30 -13.01
N PRO A 53 6.66 1.24 -13.38
CA PRO A 53 7.30 0.08 -13.99
C PRO A 53 7.94 0.54 -15.31
N LYS A 54 9.25 0.28 -15.46
CA LYS A 54 9.93 0.49 -16.75
C LYS A 54 9.20 -0.33 -17.81
N SER A 55 8.57 0.34 -18.77
CA SER A 55 8.00 -0.32 -19.93
C SER A 55 9.11 -1.13 -20.61
N ILE A 56 8.86 -2.44 -20.72
CA ILE A 56 9.69 -3.40 -21.46
C ILE A 56 9.66 -3.12 -22.96
#